data_AF-A0A498SS29-F1
#
_entry.id   AF-A0A498SS29-F1
#
_cell.length_a   1.000
_cell.length_b   1.000
_cell.length_c   1.000
_cell.angle_alpha   90.00
_cell.angle_beta   90.00
_cell.angle_gamma   90.00
#
_symmetry.space_group_name_H-M   'P 1'
#
loop_
_entity.id
_entity.type
_entity.pdbx_description
1 polymer ?
#
loop_
_entity_poly.entity_id
_entity_poly.type
_entity_poly.pdbx_seq_one_letter_code
_entity_poly.pdbx_strand_id
1 'polypeptide(L)'
;MRQIFQRIPGNWHIVQPISINQKIIIDYYPIKNSIITFRVGDKNGITALAVIVDYTKGVLYVKRDRLDDEKIQCLNFANSPQFTLSMLGTVEIAVYSHRFKIVMKLAKRLFNPDMQGCAIYGHHLSPYDIEQTIIDSTNKNIVAFAHYMEMA
;
A
#
# COMPACT_ATOMS: atom_id res chain seq x y z
N MET A 1 -5.94 2.89 21.27
CA MET A 1 -5.74 2.93 19.81
C MET A 1 -5.17 4.29 19.43
N ARG A 2 -3.91 4.36 19.00
CA ARG A 2 -3.26 5.62 18.60
C ARG A 2 -3.31 5.72 17.08
N GLN A 3 -4.20 6.57 16.55
CA GLN A 3 -4.25 6.88 15.12
C GLN A 3 -3.40 8.12 14.87
N ILE A 4 -2.40 8.00 14.00
CA ILE A 4 -1.60 9.13 13.53
C ILE A 4 -2.00 9.40 12.09
N PHE A 5 -2.37 10.65 11.82
CA PHE A 5 -2.79 11.12 10.50
C PHE A 5 -1.67 12.00 9.94
N GLN A 6 -1.04 11.56 8.86
CA GLN A 6 -0.02 12.35 8.19
C GLN A 6 -0.41 12.64 6.75
N ARG A 7 -0.62 13.92 6.43
CA ARG A 7 -0.73 14.41 5.05
C ARG A 7 0.67 14.40 4.43
N ILE A 8 0.77 13.93 3.19
CA ILE A 8 2.03 13.79 2.46
C ILE A 8 2.04 14.77 1.28
N PRO A 9 2.43 16.05 1.46
CA PRO A 9 2.48 17.03 0.37
C PRO A 9 3.90 17.31 -0.15
N GLY A 10 4.95 16.70 0.41
CA GLY A 10 6.35 16.98 0.02
C GLY A 10 7.39 15.93 0.41
N ASN A 11 7.27 15.34 1.60
CA ASN A 11 8.13 14.22 2.05
C ASN A 11 7.36 12.91 1.96
N TRP A 12 7.62 12.10 0.93
CA TRP A 12 6.92 10.84 0.68
C TRP A 12 7.51 9.68 1.47
N HIS A 13 8.21 10.00 2.55
CA HIS A 13 8.91 9.07 3.39
C HIS A 13 8.41 9.28 4.82
N ILE A 14 7.80 8.23 5.36
CA ILE A 14 7.31 8.20 6.73
C ILE A 14 8.15 7.19 7.47
N VAL A 15 8.84 7.65 8.51
CA VAL A 15 9.59 6.78 9.43
C VAL A 15 8.71 6.57 10.65
N GLN A 16 7.97 5.46 10.63
CA GLN A 16 7.10 5.03 11.71
C GLN A 16 7.01 3.50 11.73
N PRO A 17 7.27 2.85 12.88
CA PRO A 17 7.11 1.41 13.07
C PRO A 17 5.74 0.88 12.62
N ILE A 18 5.75 -0.20 11.83
CA ILE A 18 4.59 -1.04 11.56
C ILE A 18 4.87 -2.39 12.22
N SER A 19 4.41 -2.54 13.46
CA SER A 19 4.62 -3.78 14.21
C SER A 19 3.82 -4.92 13.60
N ILE A 20 4.18 -6.15 13.95
CA ILE A 20 3.37 -7.34 13.62
C ILE A 20 1.94 -7.16 14.13
N ASN A 21 0.98 -7.62 13.33
CA ASN A 21 -0.45 -7.46 13.54
C ASN A 21 -0.91 -5.99 13.52
N GLN A 22 -0.11 -5.10 12.93
CA GLN A 22 -0.54 -3.76 12.58
C GLN A 22 -0.71 -3.64 11.06
N LYS A 23 -1.47 -2.62 10.66
CA LYS A 23 -1.58 -2.22 9.26
C LYS A 23 -1.36 -0.73 9.10
N ILE A 24 -0.82 -0.39 7.95
CA ILE A 24 -0.90 0.96 7.41
C ILE A 24 -2.05 1.01 6.40
N ILE A 25 -2.85 2.06 6.50
CA ILE A 25 -3.89 2.42 5.54
C ILE A 25 -3.44 3.69 4.85
N ILE A 26 -3.44 3.69 3.53
CA ILE A 26 -3.01 4.82 2.72
C ILE A 26 -4.18 5.22 1.83
N ASP A 27 -4.78 6.36 2.13
CA ASP A 27 -5.79 7.01 1.30
C ASP A 27 -5.08 7.95 0.34
N TYR A 28 -5.38 7.87 -0.96
CA TYR A 28 -4.71 8.67 -1.98
C TYR A 28 -5.65 9.06 -3.11
N TYR A 29 -5.41 10.22 -3.72
CA TYR A 29 -6.16 10.69 -4.87
C TYR A 29 -5.52 10.14 -6.15
N PRO A 30 -6.08 9.10 -6.79
CA PRO A 30 -5.49 8.55 -7.99
C PRO A 30 -5.53 9.57 -9.11
N ILE A 31 -4.46 9.60 -9.90
CA ILE A 31 -4.40 10.37 -11.13
C ILE A 31 -4.41 9.39 -12.29
N LYS A 32 -5.24 9.65 -13.31
CA LYS A 32 -5.31 8.81 -14.51
C LYS A 32 -3.91 8.61 -15.10
N ASN A 33 -3.66 7.40 -15.59
CA ASN A 33 -2.39 7.00 -16.21
C ASN A 33 -1.16 7.21 -15.32
N SER A 34 -1.32 7.09 -14.00
CA SER A 34 -0.19 7.10 -13.05
C SER A 34 0.12 5.71 -12.53
N ILE A 35 1.37 5.53 -12.12
CA ILE A 35 1.80 4.38 -11.33
C ILE A 35 2.15 4.91 -9.96
N ILE A 36 1.61 4.29 -8.92
CA ILE A 36 1.86 4.64 -7.53
C ILE A 36 2.49 3.44 -6.85
N THR A 37 3.60 3.65 -6.15
CA THR A 37 4.33 2.61 -5.45
C THR A 37 4.38 2.94 -3.97
N PHE A 38 3.92 2.01 -3.13
CA PHE A 38 4.07 2.05 -1.69
C PHE A 38 5.11 1.00 -1.32
N ARG A 39 6.23 1.41 -0.73
CA ARG A 39 7.28 0.53 -0.22
C ARG A 39 7.22 0.53 1.29
N VAL A 40 7.23 -0.65 1.89
CA VAL A 40 7.47 -0.79 3.33
C VAL A 40 8.85 -1.41 3.53
N GLY A 41 9.60 -0.92 4.50
CA GLY A 41 11.01 -1.29 4.68
C GLY A 41 11.52 -1.07 6.08
N ASP A 42 12.79 -1.45 6.29
CA ASP A 42 13.46 -1.29 7.57
C ASP A 42 13.91 0.16 7.83
N LYS A 43 14.44 0.41 9.03
CA LYS A 43 15.00 1.71 9.43
C LYS A 43 16.18 2.19 8.58
N ASN A 44 16.83 1.30 7.83
CA ASN A 44 17.95 1.62 6.95
C ASN A 44 17.50 1.90 5.50
N GLY A 45 16.19 1.83 5.23
CA GLY A 45 15.62 2.04 3.91
C GLY A 45 15.66 0.80 3.00
N ILE A 46 15.98 -0.37 3.53
CA ILE A 46 15.90 -1.63 2.79
C ILE A 46 14.41 -2.00 2.66
N THR A 47 13.93 -2.09 1.42
CA THR A 47 12.52 -2.40 1.14
C THR A 47 12.24 -3.86 1.45
N ALA A 48 11.21 -4.14 2.25
CA ALA A 48 10.68 -5.49 2.45
C ALA A 48 9.71 -5.87 1.33
N LEU A 49 8.78 -4.96 1.02
CA LEU A 49 7.69 -5.15 0.08
C LEU A 49 7.39 -3.85 -0.67
N ALA A 50 7.22 -3.96 -1.98
CA ALA A 50 6.64 -2.93 -2.82
C ALA A 50 5.22 -3.33 -3.25
N VAL A 51 4.27 -2.43 -3.05
CA VAL A 51 2.89 -2.50 -3.54
C VAL A 51 2.72 -1.46 -4.63
N ILE A 52 2.36 -1.89 -5.83
CA ILE A 52 2.38 -1.03 -7.03
C ILE A 52 0.98 -1.00 -7.61
N VAL A 53 0.35 0.16 -7.58
CA VAL A 53 -0.94 0.41 -8.23
C VAL A 53 -0.64 1.01 -9.60
N ASP A 54 -0.90 0.24 -10.65
CA ASP A 54 -0.71 0.66 -12.03
C ASP A 54 -2.06 1.02 -12.66
N TYR A 55 -2.40 2.31 -12.69
CA TYR A 55 -3.62 2.81 -13.32
C TYR A 55 -3.55 2.84 -14.85
N THR A 56 -2.37 2.62 -15.45
CA THR A 56 -2.26 2.49 -16.92
C THR A 56 -2.77 1.13 -17.38
N LYS A 57 -2.63 0.10 -16.54
CA LYS A 57 -3.07 -1.27 -16.82
C LYS A 57 -4.31 -1.69 -16.03
N GLY A 58 -4.65 -0.97 -14.96
CA GLY A 58 -5.69 -1.36 -14.03
C GLY A 58 -5.27 -2.59 -13.20
N VAL A 59 -4.01 -2.65 -12.75
CA VAL A 59 -3.48 -3.81 -12.02
C VAL A 59 -2.75 -3.38 -10.76
N LEU A 60 -3.03 -4.08 -9.66
CA LEU A 60 -2.28 -4.02 -8.42
C LEU A 60 -1.24 -5.14 -8.45
N TYR A 61 0.02 -4.76 -8.35
CA TYR A 61 1.14 -5.69 -8.20
C TYR A 61 1.73 -5.64 -6.80
N VAL A 62 2.38 -6.72 -6.43
CA VAL A 62 3.26 -6.79 -5.27
C VAL A 62 4.62 -7.34 -5.69
N LYS A 63 5.68 -6.90 -5.01
CA LYS A 63 7.03 -7.44 -5.18
C LYS A 63 7.74 -7.43 -3.83
N ARG A 64 8.06 -8.59 -3.29
CA ARG A 64 8.96 -8.73 -2.15
C ARG A 64 10.38 -8.51 -2.65
N ASP A 65 11.08 -7.55 -2.08
CA ASP A 65 12.47 -7.34 -2.47
C ASP A 65 13.28 -8.62 -2.16
N ARG A 66 14.25 -8.96 -3.02
CA ARG A 66 15.14 -10.14 -2.90
C ARG A 66 14.46 -11.53 -2.89
N LEU A 67 13.14 -11.63 -2.88
CA LEU A 67 12.40 -12.90 -2.94
C LEU A 67 11.68 -13.10 -4.27
N ASP A 68 11.29 -12.00 -4.92
CA ASP A 68 10.58 -12.03 -6.19
C ASP A 68 11.47 -11.47 -7.31
N ASP A 69 11.67 -12.24 -8.37
CA ASP A 69 12.37 -11.76 -9.57
C ASP A 69 11.51 -10.72 -10.30
N GLU A 70 10.21 -11.01 -10.43
CA GLU A 70 9.23 -10.19 -11.15
C GLU A 70 8.10 -9.67 -10.26
N LYS A 71 7.31 -8.74 -10.78
CA LYS A 71 6.11 -8.23 -10.09
C LYS A 71 5.01 -9.29 -10.13
N ILE A 72 4.51 -9.69 -8.98
CA ILE A 72 3.39 -10.63 -8.87
C ILE A 72 2.08 -9.86 -8.96
N GLN A 73 1.19 -10.29 -9.85
CA GLN A 73 -0.15 -9.71 -9.95
C GLN A 73 -0.97 -10.08 -8.72
N CYS A 74 -1.38 -9.07 -7.95
CA CYS A 74 -2.21 -9.23 -6.76
C CYS A 74 -3.70 -9.10 -7.10
N LEU A 75 -4.04 -8.14 -7.96
CA LEU A 75 -5.41 -7.89 -8.39
C LEU A 75 -5.44 -7.22 -9.77
N ASN A 76 -6.36 -7.63 -10.65
CA ASN A 76 -6.73 -6.90 -11.87
C ASN A 76 -8.08 -6.21 -11.66
N PHE A 77 -8.07 -4.87 -11.73
CA PHE A 77 -9.23 -3.99 -11.55
C PHE A 77 -9.55 -3.17 -12.82
N ALA A 78 -8.96 -3.50 -13.97
CA ALA A 78 -9.14 -2.75 -15.22
C ALA A 78 -10.63 -2.63 -15.62
N ASN A 79 -11.39 -3.71 -15.39
CA ASN A 79 -12.83 -3.80 -15.69
C ASN A 79 -13.71 -3.44 -14.49
N SER A 80 -13.16 -2.79 -13.47
CA SER A 80 -13.88 -2.37 -12.28
C SER A 80 -13.96 -0.84 -12.25
N PRO A 81 -15.00 -0.23 -12.86
CA PRO A 81 -15.16 1.22 -12.94
C PRO A 81 -15.05 1.91 -11.59
N GLN A 82 -15.46 1.24 -10.53
CA GLN A 82 -15.34 1.75 -9.17
C GLN A 82 -13.89 2.06 -8.79
N PHE A 83 -12.92 1.22 -9.18
CA PHE A 83 -11.51 1.47 -8.88
C PHE A 83 -10.84 2.41 -9.87
N THR A 84 -11.27 2.41 -11.15
CA THR A 84 -10.65 3.23 -12.20
C THR A 84 -11.22 4.65 -12.31
N LEU A 85 -12.45 4.89 -11.83
CA LEU A 85 -13.11 6.20 -11.85
C LEU A 85 -13.23 6.85 -10.47
N SER A 86 -12.88 6.15 -9.39
CA SER A 86 -12.92 6.76 -8.04
C SER A 86 -11.95 7.94 -7.94
N MET A 87 -12.41 8.99 -7.26
CA MET A 87 -11.57 10.15 -6.93
C MET A 87 -10.66 9.89 -5.73
N LEU A 88 -10.89 8.82 -4.95
CA LEU A 88 -10.11 8.49 -3.75
C LEU A 88 -9.95 6.98 -3.64
N GLY A 89 -8.71 6.51 -3.73
CA GLY A 89 -8.32 5.12 -3.56
C GLY A 89 -7.77 4.88 -2.15
N THR A 90 -7.90 3.66 -1.66
CA THR A 90 -7.33 3.24 -0.38
C THR A 90 -6.53 1.95 -0.60
N VAL A 91 -5.30 1.91 -0.08
CA VAL A 91 -4.50 0.68 0.02
C VAL A 91 -4.20 0.39 1.50
N GLU A 92 -4.50 -0.82 1.94
CA GLU A 92 -4.11 -1.33 3.25
C GLU A 92 -2.97 -2.33 3.10
N ILE A 93 -1.92 -2.17 3.89
CA ILE A 93 -0.80 -3.10 3.98
C ILE A 93 -0.72 -3.57 5.44
N ALA A 94 -1.06 -4.83 5.65
CA ALA A 94 -1.05 -5.49 6.94
C ALA A 94 0.18 -6.38 7.07
N VAL A 95 0.92 -6.22 8.17
CA VAL A 95 2.15 -7.00 8.46
C VAL A 95 1.82 -8.10 9.45
N TYR A 96 2.06 -9.35 9.08
CA TYR A 96 1.97 -10.51 9.96
C TYR A 96 3.33 -11.20 10.07
N SER A 97 3.48 -12.10 11.04
CA SER A 97 4.74 -12.83 11.27
C SER A 97 5.26 -13.60 10.06
N HIS A 98 4.38 -14.07 9.17
CA HIS A 98 4.73 -14.97 8.07
C HIS A 98 4.23 -14.48 6.69
N ARG A 99 3.55 -13.34 6.63
CA ARG A 99 2.97 -12.80 5.39
C ARG A 99 2.71 -11.31 5.47
N PHE A 100 2.52 -10.72 4.30
CA PHE A 100 1.80 -9.46 4.14
C PHE A 100 0.39 -9.72 3.61
N LYS A 101 -0.58 -8.89 4.02
CA LYS A 101 -1.90 -8.84 3.38
C LYS A 101 -2.11 -7.45 2.80
N ILE A 102 -2.39 -7.40 1.51
CA ILE A 102 -2.58 -6.17 0.74
C ILE A 102 -4.05 -6.12 0.34
N VAL A 103 -4.72 -5.01 0.61
CA VAL A 103 -6.12 -4.80 0.22
C VAL A 103 -6.27 -3.44 -0.43
N MET A 104 -6.91 -3.40 -1.59
CA MET A 104 -7.41 -2.17 -2.19
C MET A 104 -8.88 -1.99 -1.83
N LYS A 105 -9.26 -0.75 -1.48
CA LYS A 105 -10.64 -0.38 -1.15
C LYS A 105 -11.01 0.93 -1.84
N LEU A 106 -12.31 1.12 -2.02
CA LEU A 106 -12.89 2.42 -2.31
C LEU A 106 -13.01 3.21 -1.01
N ALA A 107 -12.65 4.49 -1.03
CA ALA A 107 -12.76 5.32 0.15
C ALA A 107 -14.23 5.61 0.51
N LYS A 108 -14.69 4.94 1.57
CA LYS A 108 -15.76 5.29 2.55
C LYS A 108 -17.16 5.74 2.07
N ARG A 109 -17.49 5.81 0.77
CA ARG A 109 -18.82 6.29 0.33
C ARG A 109 -19.83 5.25 -0.16
N LEU A 110 -19.50 3.96 -0.20
CA LEU A 110 -20.44 2.94 -0.67
C LEU A 110 -20.63 1.83 0.37
N PHE A 111 -21.91 1.53 0.64
CA PHE A 111 -22.46 0.63 1.66
C PHE A 111 -22.04 -0.86 1.56
N ASN A 112 -21.03 -1.16 0.75
CA ASN A 112 -20.25 -2.38 0.78
C ASN A 112 -18.90 -2.03 0.15
N PRO A 113 -17.80 -1.91 0.91
CA PRO A 113 -16.51 -1.72 0.30
C PRO A 113 -16.18 -3.00 -0.46
N ASP A 114 -16.19 -2.97 -1.79
CA ASP A 114 -15.51 -3.98 -2.59
C ASP A 114 -14.06 -4.00 -2.11
N MET A 115 -13.72 -5.03 -1.32
CA MET A 115 -12.37 -5.27 -0.83
C MET A 115 -11.77 -6.33 -1.72
N GLN A 116 -10.75 -5.95 -2.48
CA GLN A 116 -10.02 -6.88 -3.31
C GLN A 116 -8.53 -6.77 -3.03
N GLY A 117 -7.83 -7.91 -3.08
CA GLY A 117 -6.43 -7.94 -2.73
C GLY A 117 -5.90 -9.35 -2.60
N CYS A 118 -4.70 -9.48 -2.03
CA CYS A 118 -3.98 -10.73 -1.93
C CYS A 118 -3.21 -10.81 -0.60
N ALA A 119 -2.77 -12.02 -0.27
CA ALA A 119 -1.77 -12.26 0.74
C ALA A 119 -0.52 -12.84 0.08
N ILE A 120 0.65 -12.36 0.51
CA ILE A 120 1.94 -12.85 0.02
C ILE A 120 2.78 -13.30 1.20
N TYR A 121 3.25 -14.55 1.15
CA TYR A 121 3.93 -15.22 2.26
C TYR A 121 5.43 -14.98 2.22
N GLY A 122 6.09 -15.07 3.37
CA GLY A 122 7.54 -14.96 3.48
C GLY A 122 8.05 -13.52 3.57
N HIS A 123 9.08 -13.36 4.38
CA HIS A 123 9.80 -12.11 4.61
C HIS A 123 11.30 -12.38 4.47
N HIS A 124 12.02 -11.52 3.76
CA HIS A 124 13.50 -11.56 3.77
C HIS A 124 14.11 -10.63 4.83
N LEU A 125 13.31 -9.69 5.34
CA LEU A 125 13.60 -8.89 6.53
C LEU A 125 12.79 -9.43 7.69
N SER A 126 13.26 -9.23 8.92
CA SER A 126 12.43 -9.52 10.09
C SER A 126 11.16 -8.65 10.03
N PRO A 127 9.95 -9.23 10.19
CA PRO A 127 8.71 -8.46 10.22
C PRO A 127 8.64 -7.52 11.43
N TYR A 128 9.52 -7.68 12.43
CA TYR A 128 9.67 -6.76 13.56
C TYR A 128 10.47 -5.49 13.23
N ASP A 129 11.22 -5.50 12.12
CA ASP A 129 12.12 -4.39 11.76
C ASP A 129 11.47 -3.43 10.76
N ILE A 130 10.19 -3.61 10.41
CA ILE A 130 9.49 -2.77 9.45
C ILE A 130 9.14 -1.43 10.11
N GLU A 131 9.81 -0.37 9.66
CA GLU A 131 9.76 0.95 10.29
C GLU A 131 9.58 2.12 9.33
N GLN A 132 9.53 1.84 8.04
CA GLN A 132 9.43 2.90 7.03
C GLN A 132 8.34 2.58 6.03
N THR A 133 7.61 3.62 5.65
CA THR A 133 6.76 3.63 4.47
C THR A 133 7.24 4.71 3.53
N ILE A 134 7.60 4.33 2.31
CA ILE A 134 7.94 5.25 1.23
C ILE A 134 6.85 5.18 0.18
N ILE A 135 6.34 6.32 -0.23
CA ILE A 135 5.39 6.44 -1.34
C ILE A 135 6.16 7.04 -2.51
N ASP A 136 5.86 6.60 -3.72
CA ASP A 136 6.39 7.18 -4.94
C ASP A 136 5.32 7.13 -6.04
N SER A 137 5.38 8.04 -7.00
CA SER A 137 4.51 8.04 -8.16
C SER A 137 5.17 8.68 -9.37
N THR A 138 4.78 8.18 -10.54
CA THR A 138 5.11 8.79 -11.83
C THR A 138 4.43 10.15 -12.01
N ASN A 139 3.34 10.44 -11.28
CA ASN A 139 2.71 11.75 -11.25
C ASN A 139 2.96 12.44 -9.90
N LYS A 140 3.68 13.57 -9.91
CA LYS A 140 4.09 14.28 -8.69
C LYS A 140 2.99 15.13 -8.04
N ASN A 141 1.81 15.21 -8.66
CA ASN A 141 0.66 15.94 -8.12
C ASN A 141 -0.24 15.07 -7.22
N ILE A 142 0.09 13.79 -7.02
CA ILE A 142 -0.69 12.92 -6.13
C ILE A 142 -0.62 13.42 -4.68
N VAL A 143 -1.75 13.28 -3.99
CA VAL A 143 -1.89 13.56 -2.56
C VAL A 143 -2.25 12.27 -1.87
N ALA A 144 -1.55 11.96 -0.77
CA ALA A 144 -1.78 10.77 0.04
C ALA A 144 -1.83 11.11 1.54
N PHE A 145 -2.54 10.27 2.28
CA PHE A 145 -2.71 10.29 3.73
C PHE A 145 -2.44 8.89 4.27
N ALA A 146 -1.52 8.78 5.22
CA ALA A 146 -1.22 7.52 5.89
C ALA A 146 -1.84 7.48 7.29
N HIS A 147 -2.38 6.31 7.64
CA HIS A 147 -3.00 5.99 8.92
C HIS A 147 -2.46 4.66 9.44
N TYR A 148 -1.86 4.67 10.63
CA TYR A 148 -1.32 3.46 11.26
C TYR A 148 -2.33 2.94 12.27
N MET A 149 -2.65 1.65 12.20
CA MET A 149 -3.66 1.01 13.04
C MET A 149 -3.18 -0.34 13.56
N GLU A 150 -3.33 -0.53 14.87
CA GLU A 150 -3.29 -1.86 15.49
C GLU A 150 -4.54 -2.65 15.09
N MET A 151 -4.36 -3.92 14.74
CA MET A 151 -5.49 -4.83 14.62
C MET A 151 -5.98 -5.20 16.02
N ALA A 152 -7.29 -5.21 16.18
CA ALA A 152 -7.94 -5.73 17.38
C ALA A 152 -7.85 -7.25 17.44
#